data_AF-S7XTX1-F1
#
_entry.id   AF-S7XTX1-F1
#
_cell.length_a   1.000
_cell.length_b   1.000
_cell.length_c   1.000
_cell.angle_alpha   90.00
_cell.angle_beta   90.00
_cell.angle_gamma   90.00
#
_symmetry.space_group_name_H-M   'P 1'
#
loop_
_entity.id
_entity.type
_entity.pdbx_description
1 polymer ?
#
loop_
_entity_poly.entity_id
_entity_poly.type
_entity_poly.pdbx_seq_one_letter_code
_entity_poly.pdbx_strand_id
1 'polypeptide(L)'
;KIYFCFIFPNKMFLIFIQSLFIIVFIIALIIGLGFGLYYSVMYIEEHTYAAKDKIEMIIQGILILHIYLLLRGMRIFVIVFSLISNLIFYNLLSSYPYILASNVNFIAGCVAAFINHFLFLQTTIANNYNALEIILYFIIFVWVVPFCFFLSLTANDDTFPVKGNIKRKTWIGRILERVKYAASK
;
A
#
# COMPACT_ATOMS: atom_id res chain seq x y z
N LYS A 1 -0.93 65.51 -4.48
CA LYS A 1 -1.87 64.35 -4.37
C LYS A 1 -1.60 63.30 -5.47
N ILE A 2 -0.32 62.91 -5.70
CA ILE A 2 0.08 61.96 -6.76
C ILE A 2 1.32 61.16 -6.30
N TYR A 3 1.25 60.50 -5.15
CA TYR A 3 2.33 59.58 -4.70
C TYR A 3 1.79 58.27 -4.11
N PHE A 4 0.55 57.90 -4.43
CA PHE A 4 -0.08 56.68 -3.88
C PHE A 4 -0.45 55.63 -4.93
N CYS A 5 0.01 55.76 -6.18
CA CYS A 5 -0.47 54.92 -7.30
C CYS A 5 0.57 53.99 -7.94
N PHE A 6 1.75 53.75 -7.34
CA PHE A 6 2.80 52.97 -8.02
C PHE A 6 3.46 51.83 -7.23
N ILE A 7 3.03 51.55 -6.00
CA ILE A 7 3.68 50.51 -5.15
C ILE A 7 2.82 49.24 -4.96
N PHE A 8 1.60 49.21 -5.51
CA PHE A 8 0.72 48.03 -5.44
C PHE A 8 0.69 47.05 -6.65
N PRO A 9 1.26 47.30 -7.86
CA PRO A 9 1.13 46.35 -8.97
C PRO A 9 1.97 45.07 -8.81
N ASN A 10 3.05 45.09 -8.03
CA ASN A 10 3.95 43.94 -7.89
C ASN A 10 3.38 42.80 -7.04
N LYS A 11 2.65 43.07 -5.95
CA LYS A 11 2.15 42.00 -5.06
C LYS A 11 1.04 41.18 -5.69
N MET A 12 0.07 41.83 -6.34
CA MET A 12 -1.04 41.12 -7.01
C MET A 12 -0.53 40.32 -8.22
N PHE A 13 0.42 40.87 -8.99
CA PHE A 13 1.07 40.14 -10.08
C PHE A 13 1.89 38.95 -9.58
N LEU A 14 2.66 39.10 -8.49
CA LEU A 14 3.42 37.99 -7.89
C LEU A 14 2.51 36.88 -7.35
N ILE A 15 1.39 37.22 -6.71
CA ILE A 15 0.40 36.23 -6.24
C ILE A 15 -0.21 35.47 -7.43
N PHE A 16 -0.50 36.16 -8.53
CA PHE A 16 -1.01 35.53 -9.75
C PHE A 16 0.02 34.58 -10.37
N ILE A 17 1.29 34.98 -10.45
CA ILE A 17 2.36 34.09 -10.93
C ILE A 17 2.55 32.90 -9.99
N GLN A 18 2.50 33.11 -8.67
CA GLN A 18 2.58 32.04 -7.68
C GLN A 18 1.43 31.03 -7.81
N SER A 19 0.19 31.50 -8.00
CA SER A 19 -0.94 30.59 -8.17
C SER A 19 -0.84 29.77 -9.46
N LEU A 20 -0.34 30.37 -10.55
CA LEU A 20 -0.04 29.66 -11.79
C LEU A 20 0.98 28.53 -11.58
N PHE A 21 2.08 28.81 -10.87
CA PHE A 21 3.09 27.79 -10.55
C PHE A 21 2.52 26.66 -9.69
N ILE A 22 1.65 26.95 -8.71
CA ILE A 22 1.00 25.93 -7.89
C ILE A 22 0.11 25.02 -8.76
N ILE A 23 -0.66 25.59 -9.69
CA ILE A 23 -1.52 24.80 -10.59
C ILE A 23 -0.66 23.90 -11.47
N VAL A 24 0.39 24.45 -12.11
CA VAL A 24 1.30 23.67 -12.95
C VAL A 24 1.97 22.56 -12.14
N PHE A 25 2.38 22.84 -10.90
CA PHE A 25 2.95 21.85 -10.01
C PHE A 25 1.97 20.73 -9.65
N ILE A 26 0.71 21.06 -9.35
CA ILE A 26 -0.33 20.05 -9.07
C ILE A 26 -0.59 19.18 -10.30
N ILE A 27 -0.68 19.77 -11.50
CA ILE A 27 -0.85 19.02 -12.75
C ILE A 27 0.33 18.07 -12.97
N ALA A 28 1.55 18.57 -12.79
CA ALA A 28 2.76 17.76 -12.92
C ALA A 28 2.80 16.62 -11.89
N LEU A 29 2.37 16.85 -10.65
CA LEU A 29 2.27 15.82 -9.62
C LEU A 29 1.25 14.73 -10.00
N ILE A 30 0.07 15.12 -10.51
CA ILE A 30 -0.97 14.16 -10.93
C ILE A 30 -0.46 13.30 -12.08
N ILE A 31 0.18 13.93 -13.08
CA ILE A 31 0.76 13.22 -14.23
C ILE A 31 1.88 12.28 -13.78
N GLY A 32 2.80 12.77 -12.94
CA GLY A 32 3.91 11.97 -12.41
C GLY A 32 3.43 10.78 -11.59
N LEU A 33 2.39 10.96 -10.77
CA LEU A 33 1.77 9.88 -10.02
C LEU A 33 1.11 8.86 -10.96
N GLY A 34 0.41 9.32 -12.01
CA GLY A 34 -0.18 8.45 -13.02
C GLY A 34 0.85 7.58 -13.74
N PHE A 35 1.96 8.18 -14.20
CA PHE A 35 3.07 7.42 -14.79
C PHE A 35 3.70 6.45 -13.77
N GLY A 36 3.91 6.88 -12.53
CA GLY A 36 4.48 6.01 -11.48
C GLY A 36 3.62 4.77 -11.20
N LEU A 37 2.30 4.93 -11.10
CA LEU A 37 1.38 3.81 -10.94
C LEU A 37 1.36 2.90 -12.17
N TYR A 38 1.31 3.47 -13.38
CA TYR A 38 1.33 2.72 -14.63
C TYR A 38 2.59 1.84 -14.75
N TYR A 39 3.77 2.41 -14.51
CA TYR A 39 5.03 1.65 -14.53
C TYR A 39 5.09 0.59 -13.44
N SER A 40 4.50 0.85 -12.27
CA SER A 40 4.46 -0.11 -11.17
C SER A 40 3.61 -1.34 -11.53
N VAL A 41 2.43 -1.12 -12.14
CA VAL A 41 1.56 -2.22 -12.60
C VAL A 41 2.25 -3.03 -13.70
N MET A 42 2.79 -2.36 -14.72
CA MET A 42 3.52 -3.02 -15.81
C MET A 42 4.71 -3.85 -15.28
N TYR A 43 5.46 -3.33 -14.30
CA TYR A 43 6.53 -4.07 -13.66
C TYR A 43 6.03 -5.32 -12.91
N ILE A 44 4.90 -5.21 -12.21
CA ILE A 44 4.30 -6.33 -11.49
C ILE A 44 3.81 -7.42 -12.46
N GLU A 45 3.19 -7.03 -13.58
CA GLU A 45 2.70 -7.94 -14.62
C GLU A 45 3.85 -8.72 -15.28
N GLU A 46 4.93 -8.02 -15.66
CA GLU A 46 6.06 -8.62 -16.37
C GLU A 46 6.97 -9.44 -15.42
N HIS A 47 7.12 -8.99 -14.16
CA HIS A 47 8.09 -9.54 -13.20
C HIS A 47 7.45 -9.89 -11.85
N THR A 48 6.41 -10.71 -11.85
CA THR A 48 5.65 -11.07 -10.63
C THR A 48 6.53 -11.48 -9.45
N TYR A 49 7.44 -12.45 -9.61
CA TYR A 49 8.31 -12.90 -8.53
C TYR A 49 9.30 -11.83 -8.06
N ALA A 50 9.87 -11.02 -8.96
CA ALA A 50 10.75 -9.93 -8.55
C ALA A 50 9.96 -8.83 -7.82
N ALA A 51 8.71 -8.58 -8.22
CA ALA A 51 7.83 -7.66 -7.52
C ALA A 51 7.54 -8.13 -6.08
N LYS A 52 7.36 -9.44 -5.86
CA LYS A 52 7.26 -10.01 -4.50
C LYS A 52 8.47 -9.64 -3.65
N ASP A 53 9.68 -9.87 -4.16
CA ASP A 53 10.93 -9.58 -3.45
C ASP A 53 11.09 -8.08 -3.16
N LYS A 54 10.64 -7.22 -4.09
CA LYS A 54 10.61 -5.76 -3.88
C LYS A 54 9.63 -5.36 -2.79
N ILE A 55 8.43 -5.93 -2.76
CA ILE A 55 7.43 -5.66 -1.70
C ILE A 55 7.97 -6.13 -0.35
N GLU A 56 8.59 -7.31 -0.30
CA GLU A 56 9.25 -7.80 0.91
C GLU A 56 10.33 -6.84 1.41
N MET A 57 11.22 -6.38 0.53
CA MET A 57 12.26 -5.40 0.85
C MET A 57 11.66 -4.08 1.36
N ILE A 58 10.56 -3.61 0.76
CA ILE A 58 9.84 -2.40 1.19
C ILE A 58 9.31 -2.58 2.61
N ILE A 59 8.66 -3.71 2.91
CA ILE A 59 8.14 -4.01 4.25
C ILE A 59 9.30 -4.03 5.26
N GLN A 60 10.38 -4.76 4.97
CA GLN A 60 11.56 -4.84 5.84
C GLN A 60 12.17 -3.45 6.09
N GLY A 61 12.30 -2.61 5.06
CA GLY A 61 12.76 -1.23 5.19
C GLY A 61 11.86 -0.39 6.09
N ILE A 62 10.53 -0.54 5.97
CA ILE A 62 9.56 0.13 6.83
C ILE A 62 9.69 -0.35 8.28
N LEU A 63 9.87 -1.66 8.54
CA LEU A 63 10.09 -2.18 9.89
C LEU A 63 11.33 -1.54 10.55
N ILE A 64 12.42 -1.36 9.80
CA ILE A 64 13.62 -0.67 10.29
C ILE A 64 13.31 0.81 10.57
N LEU A 65 12.58 1.49 9.68
CA LEU A 65 12.19 2.89 9.86
C LEU A 65 11.29 3.14 11.08
N HIS A 66 10.63 2.12 11.64
CA HIS A 66 9.89 2.27 12.90
C HIS A 66 10.82 2.56 14.09
N ILE A 67 12.10 2.17 14.02
CA ILE A 67 13.11 2.55 15.02
C ILE A 67 13.29 4.08 15.03
N TYR A 68 13.25 4.72 13.86
CA TYR A 68 13.31 6.17 13.77
C TYR A 68 12.08 6.84 14.42
N LEU A 69 10.87 6.28 14.25
CA LEU A 69 9.67 6.78 14.94
C LEU A 69 9.78 6.67 16.46
N LEU A 70 10.42 5.61 16.96
CA LEU A 70 10.68 5.44 18.38
C LEU A 70 11.61 6.54 18.92
N LEU A 71 12.68 6.86 18.20
CA LEU A 71 13.62 7.94 18.57
C LEU A 71 12.96 9.33 18.55
N ARG A 72 11.94 9.52 17.70
CA ARG A 72 11.15 10.75 17.62
C ARG A 72 10.09 10.88 18.72
N GLY A 73 10.03 9.93 19.66
CA GLY A 73 9.11 9.97 20.79
C GLY A 73 7.66 9.65 20.43
N MET A 74 7.43 8.94 19.32
CA MET A 74 6.07 8.55 18.93
C MET A 74 5.49 7.54 19.92
N ARG A 75 4.19 7.66 20.20
CA ARG A 75 3.48 6.80 21.15
C ARG A 75 3.68 5.32 20.78
N ILE A 76 4.20 4.53 21.73
CA ILE A 76 4.57 3.12 21.50
C ILE A 76 3.43 2.29 20.92
N PHE A 77 2.19 2.55 21.38
CA PHE A 77 1.00 1.84 20.92
C PHE A 77 0.78 2.00 19.40
N VAL A 78 1.05 3.19 18.85
CA VAL A 78 0.90 3.48 17.42
C VAL A 78 1.96 2.74 16.62
N ILE A 79 3.20 2.74 17.11
CA ILE A 79 4.31 2.00 16.49
C ILE A 79 3.99 0.50 16.46
N VAL A 80 3.58 -0.08 17.60
CA VAL A 80 3.24 -1.50 17.70
C VAL A 80 2.08 -1.86 16.77
N PHE A 81 1.03 -1.04 16.73
CA PHE A 81 -0.10 -1.28 15.84
C PHE A 81 0.30 -1.21 14.37
N SER A 82 1.15 -0.23 14.00
CA SER A 82 1.71 -0.11 12.65
C SER A 82 2.56 -1.32 12.27
N LEU A 83 3.40 -1.83 13.19
CA LEU A 83 4.18 -3.06 12.99
C LEU A 83 3.26 -4.28 12.78
N ILE A 84 2.20 -4.43 13.59
CA ILE A 84 1.22 -5.50 13.42
C ILE A 84 0.54 -5.41 12.06
N SER A 85 0.12 -4.21 11.64
CA SER A 85 -0.49 -4.00 10.32
C SER A 85 0.47 -4.44 9.20
N ASN A 86 1.74 -4.04 9.27
CA ASN A 86 2.75 -4.45 8.29
C ASN A 86 3.03 -5.96 8.33
N LEU A 87 2.97 -6.60 9.50
CA LEU A 87 3.14 -8.05 9.64
C LEU A 87 1.98 -8.83 9.02
N ILE A 88 0.74 -8.34 9.12
CA ILE A 88 -0.42 -8.95 8.45
C ILE A 88 -0.20 -8.95 6.94
N PHE A 89 0.28 -7.84 6.38
CA PHE A 89 0.64 -7.76 4.96
C PHE A 89 1.87 -8.60 4.61
N TYR A 90 2.87 -8.70 5.49
CA TYR A 90 4.00 -9.60 5.30
C TYR A 90 3.55 -11.06 5.17
N ASN A 91 2.62 -11.50 6.03
CA ASN A 91 2.03 -12.84 5.93
C ASN A 91 1.29 -13.07 4.61
N LEU A 92 0.77 -12.01 3.97
CA LEU A 92 0.13 -12.09 2.66
C LEU A 92 1.10 -12.43 1.52
N LEU A 93 2.41 -12.14 1.67
CA LEU A 93 3.44 -12.53 0.68
C LEU A 93 3.54 -14.06 0.49
N SER A 94 3.11 -14.84 1.47
CA SER A 94 3.05 -16.31 1.34
C SER A 94 2.11 -16.79 0.24
N SER A 95 1.06 -16.00 -0.05
CA SER A 95 0.05 -16.30 -1.07
C SER A 95 0.33 -15.59 -2.41
N TYR A 96 1.36 -14.75 -2.48
CA TYR A 96 1.75 -14.03 -3.68
C TYR A 96 2.35 -14.98 -4.73
N PRO A 97 2.02 -14.87 -6.04
CA PRO A 97 1.25 -13.79 -6.69
C PRO A 97 -0.27 -13.96 -6.70
N TYR A 98 -0.78 -15.13 -6.28
CA TYR A 98 -2.21 -15.45 -6.31
C TYR A 98 -2.97 -14.88 -5.10
N ILE A 99 -2.80 -13.59 -4.84
CA ILE A 99 -3.54 -12.88 -3.80
C ILE A 99 -5.00 -12.69 -4.24
N LEU A 100 -5.93 -12.96 -3.34
CA LEU A 100 -7.36 -12.78 -3.55
C LEU A 100 -7.87 -11.71 -2.60
N ALA A 101 -8.75 -10.84 -3.07
CA ALA A 101 -9.42 -9.84 -2.23
C ALA A 101 -10.26 -10.48 -1.09
N SER A 102 -10.65 -11.76 -1.25
CA SER A 102 -11.37 -12.54 -0.24
C SER A 102 -10.47 -13.18 0.83
N ASN A 103 -9.15 -13.05 0.72
CA ASN A 103 -8.23 -13.60 1.71
C ASN A 103 -8.42 -12.88 3.07
N VAL A 104 -8.55 -13.65 4.15
CA VAL A 104 -8.72 -13.12 5.51
C VAL A 104 -7.60 -12.16 5.88
N ASN A 105 -6.35 -12.46 5.50
CA ASN A 105 -5.21 -11.59 5.78
C ASN A 105 -5.27 -10.28 4.98
N PHE A 106 -5.83 -10.30 3.76
CA PHE A 106 -6.00 -9.09 2.97
C PHE A 106 -7.06 -8.18 3.59
N ILE A 107 -8.22 -8.73 3.93
CA ILE A 107 -9.30 -7.97 4.59
C ILE A 107 -8.84 -7.43 5.95
N ALA A 108 -8.20 -8.28 6.77
CA ALA A 108 -7.64 -7.88 8.06
C ALA A 108 -6.57 -6.79 7.88
N GLY A 109 -5.72 -6.89 6.87
CA GLY A 109 -4.71 -5.89 6.51
C GLY A 109 -5.34 -4.55 6.12
N CYS A 110 -6.41 -4.56 5.31
CA CYS A 110 -7.13 -3.34 4.96
C CYS A 110 -7.74 -2.67 6.20
N VAL A 111 -8.43 -3.43 7.05
CA VAL A 111 -9.01 -2.89 8.30
C VAL A 111 -7.91 -2.35 9.20
N ALA A 112 -6.81 -3.07 9.38
CA ALA A 112 -5.66 -2.62 10.14
C ALA A 112 -5.04 -1.34 9.56
N ALA A 113 -4.89 -1.23 8.24
CA ALA A 113 -4.39 -0.02 7.59
C ALA A 113 -5.27 1.20 7.87
N PHE A 114 -6.59 1.07 7.82
CA PHE A 114 -7.51 2.15 8.17
C PHE A 114 -7.43 2.53 9.65
N ILE A 115 -7.33 1.57 10.57
CA ILE A 115 -7.14 1.90 11.98
C ILE A 115 -5.79 2.59 12.19
N ASN A 116 -4.74 2.11 11.52
CA ASN A 116 -3.39 2.68 11.60
C ASN A 116 -3.39 4.13 11.08
N HIS A 117 -4.10 4.41 9.99
CA HIS A 117 -4.34 5.76 9.47
C HIS A 117 -4.85 6.69 10.56
N PHE A 118 -5.96 6.34 11.23
CA PHE A 118 -6.57 7.23 12.22
C PHE A 118 -5.70 7.41 13.47
N LEU A 119 -5.04 6.34 13.92
CA LEU A 119 -4.12 6.40 15.07
C LEU A 119 -2.91 7.30 14.78
N PHE A 120 -2.36 7.20 13.57
CA PHE A 120 -1.23 8.00 13.15
C PHE A 120 -1.62 9.48 13.05
N LEU A 121 -2.73 9.79 12.36
CA LEU A 121 -3.25 11.14 12.21
C LEU A 121 -3.55 11.79 13.57
N GLN A 122 -4.21 11.07 14.48
CA GLN A 122 -4.52 11.57 15.82
C GLN A 122 -3.25 11.93 16.59
N THR A 123 -2.25 11.04 16.58
CA THR A 123 -1.02 11.22 17.35
C THR A 123 -0.15 12.32 16.77
N THR A 124 -0.10 12.45 15.45
CA THR A 124 0.71 13.49 14.82
C THR A 124 0.10 14.88 14.99
N ILE A 125 -1.22 15.00 14.90
CA ILE A 125 -1.90 16.26 15.20
C ILE A 125 -1.70 16.65 16.66
N ALA A 126 -1.84 15.71 17.60
CA ALA A 126 -1.64 15.97 19.03
C ALA A 126 -0.21 16.47 19.36
N ASN A 127 0.79 15.98 18.62
CA ASN A 127 2.19 16.38 18.79
C ASN A 127 2.60 17.59 17.92
N ASN A 128 1.65 18.23 17.23
CA ASN A 128 1.88 19.42 16.38
C ASN A 128 2.97 19.24 15.31
N TYR A 129 3.05 18.07 14.67
CA TYR A 129 3.98 17.89 13.54
C TYR A 129 3.55 18.75 12.33
N ASN A 130 4.53 19.13 11.51
CA ASN A 130 4.29 19.87 10.27
C ASN A 130 3.44 19.07 9.28
N ALA A 131 2.63 19.76 8.47
CA ALA A 131 1.77 19.10 7.47
C ALA A 131 2.55 18.18 6.51
N LEU A 132 3.74 18.59 6.08
CA LEU A 132 4.61 17.77 5.23
C LEU A 132 5.11 16.51 5.95
N GLU A 133 5.46 16.60 7.23
CA GLU A 133 5.87 15.43 8.02
C GLU A 133 4.73 14.43 8.17
N ILE A 134 3.52 14.93 8.42
CA ILE A 134 2.31 14.10 8.49
C ILE A 134 2.11 13.36 7.16
N ILE A 135 2.17 14.06 6.02
CA ILE A 135 1.99 13.46 4.69
C ILE A 135 3.06 12.40 4.42
N LEU A 136 4.33 12.69 4.69
CA LEU A 136 5.44 11.75 4.45
C LEU A 136 5.28 10.49 5.28
N TYR A 137 5.02 10.64 6.58
CA TYR A 137 4.83 9.49 7.45
C TYR A 137 3.60 8.67 7.05
N PHE A 138 2.53 9.35 6.65
CA PHE A 138 1.31 8.70 6.19
C PHE A 138 1.53 7.86 4.94
N ILE A 139 2.23 8.42 3.95
CA ILE A 139 2.57 7.68 2.72
C ILE A 139 3.45 6.47 3.08
N ILE A 140 4.55 6.69 3.80
CA ILE A 140 5.58 5.66 4.01
C ILE A 140 5.12 4.56 4.98
N PHE A 141 4.61 4.91 6.16
CA PHE A 141 4.33 3.93 7.22
C PHE A 141 2.95 3.30 7.13
N VAL A 142 1.98 3.98 6.50
CA VAL A 142 0.59 3.50 6.45
C VAL A 142 0.24 2.95 5.08
N TRP A 143 0.61 3.64 3.99
CA TRP A 143 -0.02 3.41 2.69
C TRP A 143 0.85 2.69 1.66
N VAL A 144 2.18 2.87 1.67
CA VAL A 144 3.07 2.24 0.67
C VAL A 144 2.83 0.73 0.55
N VAL A 145 2.74 0.01 1.67
CA VAL A 145 2.53 -1.45 1.65
C VAL A 145 1.14 -1.85 1.15
N PRO A 146 0.02 -1.33 1.70
CA PRO A 146 -1.30 -1.59 1.13
C PRO A 146 -1.40 -1.28 -0.36
N PHE A 147 -0.85 -0.14 -0.82
CA PHE A 147 -0.87 0.23 -2.22
C PHE A 147 -0.15 -0.78 -3.10
N CYS A 148 1.01 -1.30 -2.68
CA CYS A 148 1.68 -2.37 -3.42
C CYS A 148 0.76 -3.58 -3.62
N PHE A 149 0.06 -4.03 -2.58
CA PHE A 149 -0.86 -5.16 -2.69
C PHE A 149 -2.11 -4.86 -3.52
N PHE A 150 -2.64 -3.64 -3.47
CA PHE A 150 -3.74 -3.21 -4.35
C PHE A 150 -3.33 -3.21 -5.81
N LEU A 151 -2.14 -2.69 -6.14
CA LEU A 151 -1.59 -2.74 -7.50
C LEU A 151 -1.33 -4.17 -7.96
N SER A 152 -0.92 -5.05 -7.04
CA SER A 152 -0.73 -6.48 -7.36
C SER A 152 -2.04 -7.22 -7.60
N LEU A 153 -3.17 -6.82 -7.00
CA LEU A 153 -4.48 -7.39 -7.32
C LEU A 153 -4.86 -7.01 -8.75
N THR A 154 -4.79 -5.71 -9.08
CA THR A 154 -5.17 -5.23 -10.41
C THR A 154 -4.34 -5.83 -11.53
N ALA A 155 -3.09 -6.21 -11.25
CA ALA A 155 -2.20 -6.86 -12.21
C ALA A 155 -2.45 -8.38 -12.38
N ASN A 156 -3.09 -9.05 -11.41
CA ASN A 156 -3.24 -10.52 -11.41
C ASN A 156 -4.68 -11.00 -11.72
N ASP A 157 -5.63 -10.08 -11.91
CA ASP A 157 -7.05 -10.38 -12.16
C ASP A 157 -7.30 -11.16 -13.47
N ASP A 158 -6.33 -11.21 -14.39
CA ASP A 158 -6.42 -11.93 -15.68
C ASP A 158 -6.10 -13.43 -15.59
N THR A 159 -5.50 -13.88 -14.48
CA THR A 159 -5.30 -15.31 -14.25
C THR A 159 -6.48 -15.84 -13.45
N PHE A 160 -7.53 -16.30 -14.16
CA PHE A 160 -8.55 -17.12 -13.53
C PHE A 160 -7.82 -18.17 -12.69
N PRO A 161 -8.12 -18.33 -11.39
CA PRO A 161 -7.77 -19.55 -10.72
C PRO A 161 -8.52 -20.61 -11.51
N VAL A 162 -7.82 -21.30 -12.41
CA VAL A 162 -8.25 -22.61 -12.83
C VAL A 162 -8.43 -23.27 -11.49
N LYS A 163 -9.69 -23.47 -11.08
CA LYS A 163 -10.02 -24.50 -10.12
C LYS A 163 -9.47 -25.72 -10.82
N GLY A 164 -8.19 -26.01 -10.60
CA GLY A 164 -7.62 -27.31 -10.87
C GLY A 164 -8.67 -28.22 -10.26
N ASN A 165 -9.11 -29.20 -11.04
CA ASN A 165 -9.99 -30.23 -10.56
C ASN A 165 -9.31 -30.90 -9.36
N ILE A 166 -9.30 -30.23 -8.21
CA ILE A 166 -9.11 -30.78 -6.90
C ILE A 166 -10.42 -31.51 -6.72
N LYS A 167 -10.50 -32.68 -7.35
CA LYS A 167 -11.50 -33.68 -7.03
C LYS A 167 -11.32 -33.89 -5.55
N ARG A 168 -12.13 -33.20 -4.73
CA ARG A 168 -12.15 -33.41 -3.29
C ARG A 168 -12.41 -34.91 -3.14
N LYS A 169 -11.39 -35.66 -2.75
CA LYS A 169 -11.52 -37.11 -2.55
C LYS A 169 -12.48 -37.28 -1.38
N THR A 170 -13.76 -37.49 -1.69
CA THR A 170 -14.76 -37.84 -0.69
C THR A 170 -14.32 -39.13 0.00
N TRP A 171 -14.77 -39.34 1.23
CA TRP A 171 -14.46 -40.57 1.95
C TRP A 171 -14.87 -41.82 1.15
N ILE A 172 -15.98 -41.73 0.41
CA ILE A 172 -16.45 -42.73 -0.56
C ILE A 172 -15.46 -42.94 -1.70
N GLY A 173 -14.90 -41.88 -2.27
CA GLY A 173 -13.88 -41.97 -3.32
C GLY A 173 -12.61 -42.70 -2.87
N ARG A 174 -12.18 -42.50 -1.61
CA ARG A 174 -11.05 -43.23 -1.03
C ARG A 174 -11.34 -44.72 -0.80
N ILE A 175 -12.59 -45.06 -0.45
CA ILE A 175 -13.01 -46.46 -0.29
C ILE A 175 -13.07 -47.15 -1.64
N LEU A 176 -13.67 -46.52 -2.65
CA LEU A 176 -13.74 -47.07 -4.01
C LEU A 176 -12.36 -47.32 -4.61
N GLU A 177 -11.39 -46.42 -4.41
CA GLU A 177 -10.00 -46.65 -4.84
C GLU A 177 -9.37 -47.86 -4.14
N ARG A 178 -9.60 -48.04 -2.82
CA ARG A 178 -9.09 -49.20 -2.06
C ARG A 178 -9.72 -50.51 -2.49
N VAL A 179 -11.03 -50.53 -2.73
CA VAL A 179 -11.75 -51.71 -3.23
C VAL A 179 -11.30 -52.06 -4.64
N LYS A 180 -11.17 -51.06 -5.52
CA LYS A 180 -10.71 -51.27 -6.90
C LYS A 180 -9.26 -51.78 -6.96
N TYR A 181 -8.39 -51.30 -6.05
CA TYR A 181 -7.02 -51.80 -5.91
C TYR A 181 -6.97 -53.25 -5.40
N ALA A 182 -7.81 -53.58 -4.41
CA ALA A 182 -7.90 -54.95 -3.88
C ALA A 182 -8.49 -55.95 -4.90
N ALA A 183 -9.38 -55.49 -5.78
CA ALA A 183 -9.97 -56.31 -6.83
C ALA A 183 -9.09 -56.48 -8.09
N SER A 184 -8.06 -55.65 -8.26
CA SER A 184 -7.11 -55.77 -9.39
C SER A 184 -5.87 -56.59 -9.04
N LYS A 185 -5.82 -57.18 -7.84
CA LYS A 185 -4.77 -58.08 -7.38
C LYS A 185 -5.35 -59.48 -7.26
#